data_AF-A0A7S3ERH8-F1
#
_entry.id   AF-A0A7S3ERH8-F1
#
_cell.length_a   1.000
_cell.length_b   1.000
_cell.length_c   1.000
_cell.angle_alpha   90.00
_cell.angle_beta   90.00
_cell.angle_gamma   90.00
#
_symmetry.space_group_name_H-M   'P 1'
#
loop_
_entity.id
_entity.type
_entity.pdbx_description
1 polymer ?
#
loop_
_entity_poly.entity_id
_entity_poly.type
_entity_poly.pdbx_seq_one_letter_code
_entity_poly.pdbx_strand_id
1 'polypeptide(L)'
;VAVALKDRLQRSHEAILLHSSCQEISRNFDTLSIARPFEAPALDYGAEVGVKLDASVNRGNKSLGFRGMQRVEHFARWASQRSERTIIVGGHSLWFRSFFQVFLPKASEHICKKKKIVNCGAVAFTLHSTKQQRFRIDPDSITVVYGGFSK
;
A
#
# COMPACT_ATOMS: atom_id res chain seq x y z
N VAL A 1 -9.99 -7.04 -0.90
CA VAL A 1 -9.47 -5.94 -1.76
C VAL A 1 -9.82 -6.17 -3.22
N ALA A 2 -9.44 -7.30 -3.85
CA ALA A 2 -9.70 -7.53 -5.28
C ALA A 2 -11.20 -7.55 -5.67
N VAL A 3 -12.08 -8.07 -4.79
CA VAL A 3 -13.54 -8.15 -5.07
C VAL A 3 -14.16 -6.77 -5.29
N ALA A 4 -13.80 -5.77 -4.48
CA ALA A 4 -14.32 -4.40 -4.62
C ALA A 4 -13.82 -3.69 -5.90
N LEU A 5 -12.75 -4.19 -6.51
CA LEU A 5 -12.16 -3.65 -7.74
C LEU A 5 -12.50 -4.49 -8.98
N LYS A 6 -13.29 -5.58 -8.83
CA LYS A 6 -13.56 -6.56 -9.91
C LYS A 6 -14.03 -5.89 -11.20
N ASP A 7 -15.07 -5.07 -11.12
CA ASP A 7 -15.65 -4.38 -12.29
C ASP A 7 -14.61 -3.49 -13.00
N ARG A 8 -13.81 -2.74 -12.23
CA ARG A 8 -12.74 -1.90 -12.79
C ARG A 8 -11.69 -2.76 -13.49
N LEU A 9 -11.18 -3.80 -12.83
CA LEU A 9 -10.14 -4.69 -13.37
C LEU A 9 -10.61 -5.43 -14.63
N GLN A 10 -11.89 -5.80 -14.69
CA GLN A 10 -12.47 -6.43 -15.88
C GLN A 10 -12.58 -5.46 -17.05
N ARG A 11 -12.91 -4.19 -16.81
CA ARG A 11 -13.03 -3.17 -17.86
C ARG A 11 -11.68 -2.64 -18.34
N SER A 12 -10.73 -2.45 -17.44
CA SER A 12 -9.41 -1.88 -17.75
C SER A 12 -8.39 -2.93 -18.21
N HIS A 13 -8.63 -4.21 -17.88
CA HIS A 13 -7.67 -5.30 -18.03
C HIS A 13 -6.32 -5.02 -17.36
N GLU A 14 -6.29 -4.12 -16.37
CA GLU A 14 -5.07 -3.79 -15.64
C GLU A 14 -4.67 -4.95 -14.70
N ALA A 15 -3.36 -5.13 -14.52
CA ALA A 15 -2.85 -6.11 -13.57
C ALA A 15 -2.74 -5.49 -12.17
N ILE A 16 -2.98 -6.30 -11.13
CA ILE A 16 -2.63 -5.93 -9.76
C ILE A 16 -1.13 -6.17 -9.57
N LEU A 17 -0.39 -5.09 -9.31
CA LEU A 17 1.04 -5.16 -9.03
C LEU A 17 1.31 -5.64 -7.60
N LEU A 18 2.03 -6.75 -7.47
CA LEU A 18 2.49 -7.29 -6.19
C LEU A 18 3.78 -6.59 -5.75
N HIS A 19 3.62 -5.47 -5.04
CA HIS A 19 4.74 -4.61 -4.65
C HIS A 19 5.25 -4.91 -3.24
N SER A 20 6.48 -5.43 -3.09
CA SER A 20 7.02 -5.79 -1.75
C SER A 20 7.15 -4.62 -0.78
N SER A 21 7.35 -3.39 -1.25
CA SER A 21 7.27 -2.20 -0.40
C SER A 21 5.92 -2.02 0.30
N CYS A 22 4.83 -2.64 -0.16
CA CYS A 22 3.52 -2.63 0.51
C CYS A 22 3.33 -3.79 1.50
N GLN A 23 4.32 -4.67 1.65
CA GLN A 23 4.28 -5.71 2.67
C GLN A 23 4.26 -5.07 4.06
N GLU A 24 3.41 -5.59 4.94
CA GLU A 24 3.29 -5.14 6.33
C GLU A 24 4.65 -5.11 7.05
N ILE A 25 4.82 -4.20 8.00
CA ILE A 25 6.06 -3.95 8.74
C ILE A 25 6.37 -5.07 9.74
N SER A 26 5.33 -5.74 10.26
CA SER A 26 5.46 -6.84 11.22
C SER A 26 6.27 -8.02 10.67
N ARG A 27 6.76 -8.85 11.59
CA ARG A 27 7.40 -10.15 11.32
C ARG A 27 6.56 -11.33 11.78
N ASN A 28 5.35 -11.08 12.25
CA ASN A 28 4.40 -12.15 12.55
C ASN A 28 4.14 -12.97 11.27
N PHE A 29 3.93 -14.27 11.43
CA PHE A 29 3.83 -15.20 10.32
C PHE A 29 2.72 -14.83 9.32
N ASP A 30 1.61 -14.29 9.82
CA ASP A 30 0.46 -13.77 9.05
C ASP A 30 0.77 -12.55 8.18
N THR A 31 1.97 -11.97 8.30
CA THR A 31 2.43 -10.81 7.53
C THR A 31 3.53 -11.12 6.53
N LEU A 32 3.88 -12.40 6.41
CA LEU A 32 4.87 -12.90 5.47
C LEU A 32 4.22 -13.22 4.12
N SER A 33 4.92 -12.89 3.04
CA SER A 33 4.57 -13.31 1.70
C SER A 33 4.66 -14.83 1.62
N ILE A 34 3.59 -15.45 1.15
CA ILE A 34 3.55 -16.87 0.79
C ILE A 34 4.19 -17.10 -0.58
N ALA A 35 4.07 -16.11 -1.48
CA ALA A 35 4.70 -16.15 -2.79
C ALA A 35 6.21 -15.90 -2.68
N ARG A 36 6.98 -16.64 -3.49
CA ARG A 36 8.43 -16.44 -3.65
C ARG A 36 8.72 -15.12 -4.37
N PRO A 37 9.95 -14.59 -4.30
CA PRO A 37 10.35 -13.44 -5.12
C PRO A 37 10.03 -13.67 -6.59
N PHE A 38 9.52 -12.63 -7.27
CA PHE A 38 9.12 -12.63 -8.67
C PHE A 38 7.99 -13.59 -9.06
N GLU A 39 7.36 -14.25 -8.09
CA GLU A 39 6.22 -15.14 -8.31
C GLU A 39 4.93 -14.51 -7.76
N ALA A 40 3.81 -14.85 -8.40
CA ALA A 40 2.48 -14.60 -7.87
C ALA A 40 1.99 -15.82 -7.09
N PRO A 41 1.19 -15.66 -6.04
CA PRO A 41 0.62 -16.81 -5.34
C PRO A 41 -0.32 -17.59 -6.26
N ALA A 42 -0.30 -18.92 -6.16
CA ALA A 42 -1.33 -19.76 -6.77
C ALA A 42 -2.68 -19.46 -6.09
N LEU A 43 -3.71 -19.17 -6.89
CA LEU A 43 -5.06 -18.91 -6.41
C LEU A 43 -5.93 -20.13 -6.72
N ASP A 44 -5.89 -21.15 -5.86
CA ASP A 44 -6.49 -22.47 -6.15
C ASP A 44 -7.99 -22.61 -5.82
N TYR A 45 -8.68 -21.56 -5.38
CA TYR A 45 -10.14 -21.62 -5.14
C TYR A 45 -10.83 -20.32 -5.52
N GLY A 46 -11.80 -20.38 -6.45
CA GLY A 46 -12.69 -19.26 -6.78
C GLY A 46 -12.19 -18.28 -7.84
N ALA A 47 -11.34 -18.73 -8.78
CA ALA A 47 -10.76 -17.96 -9.89
C ALA A 47 -11.77 -17.43 -10.95
N GLU A 48 -13.00 -17.08 -10.55
CA GLU A 48 -13.93 -16.32 -11.39
C GLU A 48 -13.57 -14.83 -11.50
N VAL A 49 -12.56 -14.38 -10.77
CA VAL A 49 -12.00 -13.06 -10.96
C VAL A 49 -10.73 -13.27 -11.78
N GLY A 50 -10.84 -13.13 -13.11
CA GLY A 50 -9.73 -13.17 -14.08
C GLY A 50 -8.73 -12.02 -13.88
N VAL A 51 -8.25 -11.86 -12.65
CA VAL A 51 -7.35 -10.81 -12.22
C VAL A 51 -5.94 -11.25 -12.57
N LYS A 52 -5.31 -10.47 -13.44
CA LYS A 52 -3.89 -10.63 -13.73
C LYS A 52 -3.08 -10.10 -12.55
N LEU A 53 -2.20 -10.93 -11.99
CA LEU A 53 -1.23 -10.50 -10.98
C LEU A 53 0.13 -10.26 -11.66
N ASP A 54 0.72 -9.09 -11.42
CA ASP A 54 2.08 -8.76 -11.87
C ASP A 54 3.04 -8.85 -10.68
N ALA A 55 3.95 -9.82 -10.73
CA ALA A 55 4.93 -10.07 -9.68
C ALA A 55 6.33 -9.47 -9.97
N SER A 56 6.48 -8.66 -11.02
CA SER A 56 7.77 -8.11 -11.48
C SER A 56 8.56 -7.37 -10.39
N VAL A 57 7.86 -6.74 -9.44
CA VAL A 57 8.44 -6.00 -8.29
C VAL A 57 8.26 -6.74 -6.95
N ASN A 58 7.79 -7.99 -6.98
CA ASN A 58 7.77 -8.85 -5.82
C ASN A 58 9.20 -9.35 -5.54
N ARG A 59 9.73 -9.03 -4.37
CA ARG A 59 11.03 -9.46 -3.84
C ARG A 59 10.87 -10.42 -2.66
N GLY A 60 9.65 -10.90 -2.39
CA GLY A 60 9.35 -11.79 -1.28
C GLY A 60 9.46 -11.11 0.09
N ASN A 61 9.84 -11.92 1.09
CA ASN A 61 9.88 -11.50 2.49
C ASN A 61 11.02 -10.54 2.82
N LYS A 62 10.79 -9.73 3.86
CA LYS A 62 11.80 -8.83 4.46
C LYS A 62 13.02 -9.65 4.90
N SER A 63 14.23 -9.21 4.55
CA SER A 63 15.45 -9.72 5.16
C SER A 63 15.58 -9.22 6.61
N LEU A 64 16.43 -9.88 7.42
CA LEU A 64 16.62 -9.53 8.84
C LEU A 64 17.10 -8.09 9.05
N GLY A 65 17.86 -7.53 8.10
CA GLY A 65 18.36 -6.15 8.15
C GLY A 65 17.38 -5.08 7.67
N PHE A 66 16.25 -5.48 7.06
CA PHE A 66 15.32 -4.53 6.43
C PHE A 66 14.39 -3.89 7.48
N ARG A 67 14.36 -2.56 7.55
CA ARG A 67 13.51 -1.78 8.47
C ARG A 67 12.18 -1.40 7.80
N GLY A 68 11.08 -1.39 8.56
CA GLY A 68 9.75 -0.98 8.04
C GLY A 68 9.75 0.40 7.38
N MET A 69 10.51 1.34 7.93
CA MET A 69 10.73 2.69 7.37
C MET A 69 11.23 2.67 5.92
N GLN A 70 12.14 1.76 5.58
CA GLN A 70 12.68 1.68 4.22
C GLN A 70 11.60 1.24 3.23
N ARG A 71 10.59 0.47 3.64
CA ARG A 71 9.49 0.05 2.77
C ARG A 71 8.61 1.24 2.40
N VAL A 72 8.22 2.06 3.38
CA VAL A 72 7.38 3.23 3.13
C VAL A 72 8.09 4.26 2.26
N GLU A 73 9.39 4.48 2.46
CA GLU A 73 10.21 5.34 1.60
C GLU A 73 10.39 4.80 0.19
N HIS A 74 10.65 3.49 0.05
CA HIS A 74 10.75 2.85 -1.26
C HIS A 74 9.42 2.94 -2.02
N PHE A 75 8.28 2.77 -1.34
CA PHE A 75 6.98 2.96 -1.96
C PHE A 75 6.77 4.41 -2.41
N ALA A 76 7.06 5.41 -1.57
CA ALA A 76 6.88 6.82 -1.92
C ALA A 76 7.74 7.22 -3.14
N ARG A 77 8.99 6.72 -3.22
CA ARG A 77 9.87 6.91 -4.38
C ARG A 77 9.35 6.22 -5.63
N TRP A 78 8.85 4.99 -5.50
CA TRP A 78 8.24 4.29 -6.63
C TRP A 78 6.99 5.03 -7.12
N ALA A 79 6.13 5.47 -6.20
CA ALA A 79 4.88 6.18 -6.49
C ALA A 79 5.13 7.52 -7.18
N SER A 80 6.16 8.28 -6.81
CA SER A 80 6.47 9.57 -7.43
C SER A 80 7.00 9.46 -8.87
N GLN A 81 7.41 8.26 -9.29
CA GLN A 81 7.94 7.98 -10.63
C GLN A 81 6.86 7.44 -11.58
N ARG A 82 5.63 7.29 -11.08
CA ARG A 82 4.48 6.80 -11.86
C ARG A 82 3.89 7.93 -12.70
N SER A 83 3.41 7.58 -13.88
CA SER A 83 2.63 8.50 -14.73
C SER A 83 1.16 8.56 -14.29
N GLU A 84 0.70 7.56 -13.54
CA GLU A 84 -0.65 7.49 -13.01
C GLU A 84 -0.90 8.56 -11.95
N ARG A 85 -1.97 9.34 -12.14
CA ARG A 85 -2.39 10.37 -11.17
C ARG A 85 -2.95 9.79 -9.87
N THR A 86 -3.49 8.58 -9.91
CA THR A 86 -4.11 7.93 -8.76
C THR A 86 -3.59 6.51 -8.64
N ILE A 87 -3.04 6.19 -7.47
CA ILE A 87 -2.53 4.86 -7.12
C ILE A 87 -3.42 4.32 -5.99
N ILE A 88 -4.06 3.18 -6.24
CA ILE A 88 -4.83 2.47 -5.21
C ILE A 88 -3.93 1.42 -4.58
N VAL A 89 -3.75 1.52 -3.27
CA VAL A 89 -2.86 0.63 -2.51
C VAL A 89 -3.69 -0.29 -1.63
N GLY A 90 -3.53 -1.60 -1.82
CA GLY A 90 -3.98 -2.62 -0.89
C GLY A 90 -2.86 -3.00 0.05
N GLY A 91 -3.13 -3.10 1.35
CA GLY A 91 -2.11 -3.40 2.34
C GLY A 91 -2.69 -3.60 3.73
N HIS A 92 -1.82 -3.54 4.73
CA HIS A 92 -2.19 -3.78 6.12
C HIS A 92 -2.12 -2.48 6.94
N SER A 93 -2.92 -2.43 8.00
CA SER A 93 -3.18 -1.19 8.74
C SER A 93 -1.95 -0.57 9.40
N LEU A 94 -0.97 -1.37 9.86
CA LEU A 94 0.23 -0.83 10.51
C LEU A 94 1.15 -0.18 9.48
N TRP A 95 1.30 -0.77 8.30
CA TRP A 95 2.02 -0.16 7.17
C TRP A 95 1.44 1.22 6.83
N PHE A 96 0.11 1.33 6.68
CA PHE A 96 -0.53 2.61 6.38
C PHE A 96 -0.33 3.64 7.49
N ARG A 97 -0.50 3.24 8.76
CA ARG A 97 -0.26 4.13 9.89
C ARG A 97 1.19 4.65 9.90
N SER A 98 2.17 3.77 9.67
CA SER A 98 3.57 4.17 9.56
C SER A 98 3.83 5.08 8.37
N PHE A 99 3.18 4.86 7.23
CA PHE A 99 3.26 5.74 6.08
C PHE A 99 2.84 7.18 6.43
N PHE A 100 1.70 7.34 7.12
CA PHE A 100 1.25 8.64 7.62
C PHE A 100 2.20 9.24 8.67
N GLN A 101 2.73 8.44 9.60
CA GLN A 101 3.69 8.92 10.60
C GLN A 101 4.97 9.48 9.97
N VAL A 102 5.43 8.90 8.87
CA VAL A 102 6.64 9.33 8.17
C VAL A 102 6.42 10.59 7.34
N PHE A 103 5.32 10.66 6.59
CA PHE A 103 5.13 11.70 5.57
C PHE A 103 4.20 12.84 5.97
N LEU A 104 3.44 12.73 7.07
CA LEU A 104 2.77 13.90 7.64
C LEU A 104 3.78 14.79 8.39
N PRO A 105 3.53 16.11 8.44
CA PRO A 105 4.36 17.01 9.23
C PRO A 105 4.54 16.53 10.67
N LYS A 106 5.76 16.66 11.20
CA LYS A 106 6.04 16.22 12.59
C LYS A 106 5.11 16.91 13.59
N ALA A 107 4.93 18.22 13.42
CA ALA A 107 4.08 19.06 14.26
C ALA A 107 2.57 18.90 14.02
N SER A 108 2.13 18.26 12.92
CA SER A 108 0.70 18.09 12.69
C SER A 108 0.15 17.01 13.62
N GLU A 109 -0.94 17.34 14.30
CA GLU A 109 -1.80 16.38 14.98
C GLU A 109 -2.86 15.88 14.00
N HIS A 110 -2.80 14.61 13.61
CA HIS A 110 -3.80 14.01 12.74
C HIS A 110 -4.10 12.58 13.17
N ILE A 111 -5.37 12.17 13.07
CA ILE A 111 -5.85 10.85 13.51
C ILE A 111 -5.09 9.70 12.82
N CYS A 112 -4.70 9.89 11.56
CA CYS A 112 -3.92 8.92 10.77
C CYS A 112 -2.56 8.55 11.36
N LYS A 113 -1.96 9.41 12.20
CA LYS A 113 -0.67 9.12 12.86
C LYS A 113 -0.85 8.23 14.09
N LYS A 114 -2.07 8.16 14.64
CA LYS A 114 -2.38 7.51 15.93
C LYS A 114 -3.16 6.21 15.73
N LYS A 115 -4.23 6.24 14.93
CA LYS A 115 -5.19 5.12 14.76
C LYS A 115 -4.96 4.31 13.50
N LYS A 116 -5.44 3.07 13.49
CA LYS A 116 -5.44 2.18 12.32
C LYS A 116 -6.63 2.49 11.42
N ILE A 117 -6.45 2.28 10.11
CA ILE A 117 -7.59 2.19 9.18
C ILE A 117 -8.37 0.92 9.54
N VAL A 118 -9.69 1.00 9.59
CA VAL A 118 -10.54 -0.18 9.83
C VAL A 118 -10.33 -1.22 8.74
N ASN A 119 -10.62 -2.49 9.03
CA ASN A 119 -10.60 -3.54 8.01
C ASN A 119 -11.51 -3.16 6.84
N CYS A 120 -10.99 -3.28 5.61
CA CYS A 120 -11.64 -2.84 4.38
C CYS A 120 -11.96 -1.33 4.30
N GLY A 121 -11.46 -0.51 5.22
CA GLY A 121 -11.56 0.95 5.14
C GLY A 121 -10.72 1.51 3.99
N ALA A 122 -11.14 2.67 3.48
CA ALA A 122 -10.49 3.39 2.39
C ALA A 122 -10.32 4.86 2.75
N VAL A 123 -9.12 5.39 2.53
CA VAL A 123 -8.74 6.77 2.79
C VAL A 123 -7.95 7.27 1.59
N ALA A 124 -8.28 8.47 1.11
CA ALA A 124 -7.58 9.16 0.05
C ALA A 124 -6.71 10.30 0.63
N PHE A 125 -5.61 10.61 -0.04
CA PHE A 125 -4.73 11.73 0.30
C PHE A 125 -3.82 12.06 -0.90
N THR A 126 -3.22 13.25 -0.89
CA THR A 126 -2.23 13.68 -1.87
C THR A 126 -0.82 13.51 -1.31
N LEU A 127 0.02 12.80 -2.06
CA LEU A 127 1.46 12.68 -1.79
C LEU A 127 2.23 13.64 -2.72
N HIS A 128 2.90 14.62 -2.13
CA HIS A 128 3.79 15.51 -2.85
C HIS A 128 5.20 14.95 -2.87
N SER A 129 5.91 15.17 -3.98
CA SER A 129 7.34 14.87 -4.13
C SER A 129 8.10 16.10 -4.62
N THR A 130 9.33 16.27 -4.16
CA THR A 130 10.26 17.27 -4.70
C THR A 130 11.24 16.63 -5.69
N LYS A 131 11.95 17.45 -6.48
CA LYS A 131 13.02 16.98 -7.38
C LYS A 131 14.10 16.16 -6.63
N GLN A 132 14.34 16.46 -5.36
CA GLN A 132 15.28 15.76 -4.48
C GLN A 132 14.68 14.50 -3.82
N GLN A 133 13.54 14.00 -4.30
CA GLN A 133 12.87 12.80 -3.78
C GLN A 133 12.57 12.90 -2.27
N ARG A 134 12.17 14.10 -1.83
CA ARG A 134 11.54 14.30 -0.52
C ARG A 134 10.04 14.21 -0.69
N PHE A 135 9.36 13.57 0.27
CA PHE A 135 7.93 13.32 0.19
C PHE A 135 7.20 13.92 1.39
N ARG A 136 5.96 14.36 1.14
CA ARG A 136 5.07 14.87 2.19
C ARG A 136 3.63 14.64 1.81
N ILE A 137 2.81 14.31 2.81
CA ILE A 137 1.35 14.28 2.68
C ILE A 137 0.83 15.67 3.06
N ASP A 138 -0.06 16.22 2.23
CA ASP A 138 -0.84 17.39 2.59
C ASP A 138 -1.96 16.98 3.58
N PRO A 139 -1.94 17.44 4.84
CA PRO A 139 -2.93 17.05 5.84
C PRO A 139 -4.37 17.33 5.39
N ASP A 140 -4.58 18.46 4.71
CA ASP A 140 -5.92 18.92 4.32
C ASP A 140 -6.49 18.11 3.14
N SER A 141 -5.63 17.38 2.44
CA SER A 141 -6.04 16.47 1.35
C SER A 141 -6.60 15.13 1.86
N ILE A 142 -6.46 14.83 3.15
CA ILE A 142 -6.86 13.52 3.70
C ILE A 142 -8.38 13.45 3.78
N THR A 143 -8.96 12.46 3.09
CA THR A 143 -10.40 12.22 3.06
C THR A 143 -10.72 10.76 3.35
N VAL A 144 -11.67 10.52 4.25
CA VAL A 144 -12.21 9.18 4.49
C VAL A 144 -13.18 8.86 3.37
N VAL A 145 -12.86 7.85 2.57
CA VAL A 145 -13.74 7.36 1.50
C VAL A 145 -14.73 6.35 2.06
N TYR A 146 -14.27 5.46 2.95
CA TYR A 146 -15.11 4.45 3.59
C TYR A 146 -14.50 3.94 4.90
N GLY A 147 -15.32 3.74 5.94
CA GLY A 147 -14.97 3.08 7.21
C GLY A 147 -13.99 3.85 8.14
N GLY A 148 -13.06 4.63 7.58
CA GLY A 148 -12.18 5.53 8.32
C GLY A 148 -11.24 4.82 9.29
N PHE A 149 -11.13 5.38 10.50
CA PHE A 149 -10.14 4.99 11.50
C PHE A 149 -10.80 4.44 12.76
N SER A 150 -10.24 3.35 13.29
CA SER A 150 -10.64 2.77 14.58
C SER A 150 -9.42 2.30 15.36
N LYS A 151 -9.58 2.24 16.69
CA LYS A 151 -8.59 1.95 17.73
C LYS A 151 -7.12 2.22 17.33
#